data_AF-A0A392P214-F1
#
_entry.id   AF-A0A392P214-F1
#
_cell.length_a   1.000
_cell.length_b   1.000
_cell.length_c   1.000
_cell.angle_alpha   90.00
_cell.angle_beta   90.00
_cell.angle_gamma   90.00
#
_symmetry.space_group_name_H-M   'P 1'
#
loop_
_entity.id
_entity.type
_entity.pdbx_description
1 polymer ?
#
loop_
_entity_poly.entity_id
_entity_poly.type
_entity_poly.pdbx_seq_one_letter_code
_entity_poly.pdbx_strand_id
1 'polypeptide(L)'
;MKLSKFLGTYDFDSLPFDWGENYKLPNIAEKDLVIYEMNVRAFTMDESSGLDNNIRGSYLGVIEKIPHLLELGINAVELLPIFEFDELELQRRPNPRDHM
;
A
#
# COMPACT_ATOMS: atom_id res chain seq x y z
N MET A 1 -12.98 29.32 -4.01
CA MET A 1 -13.17 28.18 -4.93
C MET A 1 -11.93 27.28 -4.78
N LYS A 2 -12.02 26.13 -4.10
CA LYS A 2 -10.88 25.20 -3.98
C LYS A 2 -10.78 24.46 -5.32
N LEU A 3 -9.80 24.82 -6.15
CA LEU A 3 -9.46 24.00 -7.31
C LEU A 3 -9.03 22.62 -6.81
N SER A 4 -9.56 21.57 -7.42
CA SER A 4 -9.08 20.21 -7.27
C SER A 4 -7.59 20.16 -7.64
N LYS A 5 -6.75 19.62 -6.75
CA LYS A 5 -5.33 19.42 -7.00
C LYS A 5 -5.20 18.42 -8.15
N PHE A 6 -4.52 18.81 -9.23
CA PHE A 6 -4.17 17.88 -10.30
C PHE A 6 -3.18 16.84 -9.75
N LEU A 7 -3.53 15.55 -9.85
CA LEU A 7 -2.73 14.44 -9.31
C LEU A 7 -1.97 13.66 -10.40
N GLY A 8 -2.16 14.00 -11.68
CA GLY A 8 -1.46 13.39 -12.82
C GLY A 8 -2.40 12.96 -13.94
N THR A 9 -1.82 12.53 -15.06
CA THR A 9 -2.49 11.76 -16.12
C THR A 9 -1.81 10.41 -16.26
N TYR A 10 -2.42 9.49 -17.01
CA TYR A 10 -1.66 8.37 -17.55
C TYR A 10 -0.60 8.90 -18.50
N ASP A 11 0.63 8.46 -18.30
CA ASP A 11 1.77 8.70 -19.19
C ASP A 11 2.01 7.40 -19.97
N PHE A 12 1.82 7.48 -21.29
CA PHE A 12 2.02 6.35 -22.20
C PHE A 12 3.38 6.42 -22.90
N ASP A 13 4.13 7.50 -22.71
CA ASP A 13 5.42 7.76 -23.35
C ASP A 13 6.59 7.57 -22.38
N SER A 14 6.32 7.41 -21.08
CA SER A 14 7.34 7.12 -20.08
C SER A 14 8.12 5.84 -20.40
N LEU A 15 9.42 5.87 -20.13
CA LEU A 15 10.25 4.67 -20.17
C LEU A 15 9.72 3.61 -19.20
N PRO A 16 9.91 2.31 -19.50
CA PRO A 16 9.60 1.25 -18.56
C PRO A 16 10.27 1.47 -17.19
N PHE A 17 9.61 1.02 -16.13
CA PHE A 17 10.19 1.05 -14.80
C PHE A 17 11.49 0.23 -14.76
N ASP A 18 12.55 0.81 -14.20
CA ASP A 18 13.83 0.13 -14.01
C ASP A 18 13.77 -0.80 -12.79
N TRP A 19 13.57 -2.08 -13.03
CA TRP A 19 13.59 -3.12 -12.01
C TRP A 19 15.01 -3.47 -11.52
N GLY A 20 16.05 -2.98 -12.20
CA GLY A 20 17.44 -3.33 -11.96
C GLY A 20 17.86 -4.66 -12.61
N GLU A 21 19.15 -4.79 -12.89
CA GLU A 21 19.72 -5.91 -13.66
C GLU A 21 19.55 -7.29 -12.98
N ASN A 22 19.37 -7.32 -11.66
CA ASN A 22 19.32 -8.55 -10.86
C ASN A 22 17.91 -8.94 -10.40
N TYR A 23 16.86 -8.27 -10.92
CA TYR A 23 15.49 -8.64 -10.59
C TYR A 23 15.18 -10.07 -11.03
N LYS A 24 14.66 -10.86 -10.09
CA LYS A 24 14.19 -12.23 -10.34
C LYS A 24 13.01 -12.55 -9.46
N LEU A 25 12.10 -13.36 -9.96
CA LEU A 25 11.04 -13.92 -9.13
C LEU A 25 11.65 -14.83 -8.05
N PRO A 26 11.15 -14.79 -6.79
CA PRO A 26 11.71 -15.58 -5.70
C PRO A 26 11.73 -17.10 -5.95
N ASN A 27 10.78 -17.62 -6.74
CA ASN A 27 10.67 -19.03 -7.12
C ASN A 27 10.77 -20.01 -5.93
N ILE A 28 10.15 -19.65 -4.80
CA ILE A 28 10.07 -20.46 -3.60
C ILE A 28 8.95 -21.49 -3.79
N ALA A 29 9.20 -22.76 -3.46
CA ALA A 29 8.16 -23.78 -3.54
C ALA A 29 7.06 -23.49 -2.51
N GLU A 30 5.79 -23.72 -2.87
CA GLU A 30 4.63 -23.36 -2.03
C GLU A 30 4.70 -23.94 -0.62
N LYS A 31 5.20 -25.17 -0.48
CA LYS A 31 5.39 -25.85 0.82
C LYS A 31 6.38 -25.16 1.75
N ASP A 32 7.24 -24.29 1.22
CA ASP A 32 8.29 -23.58 1.95
C ASP A 32 7.89 -22.12 2.22
N LEU A 33 6.68 -21.70 1.83
CA LEU A 33 6.18 -20.35 2.10
C LEU A 33 5.79 -20.18 3.57
N VAL A 34 6.21 -19.05 4.12
CA VAL A 34 5.74 -18.51 5.40
C VAL A 34 5.14 -17.14 5.06
N ILE A 35 3.81 -17.13 4.93
CA ILE A 35 3.05 -15.99 4.43
C ILE A 35 2.60 -15.10 5.59
N TYR A 36 2.80 -13.79 5.45
CA TYR A 36 2.27 -12.79 6.35
C TYR A 36 1.19 -11.96 5.65
N GLU A 37 -0.06 -12.11 6.08
CA GLU A 37 -1.19 -11.32 5.57
C GLU A 37 -1.23 -9.95 6.26
N MET A 38 -1.29 -8.86 5.49
CA MET A 38 -1.30 -7.51 6.04
C MET A 38 -1.96 -6.44 5.16
N ASN A 39 -2.47 -5.39 5.80
CA ASN A 39 -2.97 -4.20 5.12
C ASN A 39 -1.86 -3.14 5.04
N VAL A 40 -1.64 -2.59 3.83
CA VAL A 40 -0.59 -1.59 3.55
C VAL A 40 -0.69 -0.39 4.49
N ARG A 41 -1.91 0.13 4.70
CA ARG A 41 -2.14 1.30 5.55
C ARG A 41 -1.90 0.97 7.02
N ALA A 42 -2.58 -0.06 7.53
CA ALA A 42 -2.57 -0.39 8.95
C ALA A 42 -1.17 -0.77 9.46
N PHE A 43 -0.34 -1.39 8.61
CA PHE A 43 0.97 -1.90 9.01
C PHE A 43 1.92 -0.84 9.57
N THR A 44 1.83 0.41 9.10
CA THR A 44 2.74 1.49 9.54
C THR A 44 2.03 2.80 9.91
N MET A 45 0.69 2.82 9.99
CA MET A 45 -0.05 4.05 10.30
C MET A 45 0.21 4.57 11.73
N ASP A 46 0.40 3.66 12.68
CA ASP A 46 0.57 4.03 14.09
C ASP A 46 1.90 4.75 14.35
N GLU A 47 1.92 5.63 15.36
CA GLU A 47 3.13 6.35 15.79
C GLU A 47 4.24 5.40 16.25
N SER A 48 3.89 4.26 16.85
CA SER A 48 4.85 3.23 17.26
C SER A 48 5.58 2.57 16.10
N SER A 49 5.15 2.77 14.85
CA SER A 49 5.91 2.35 13.68
C SER A 49 7.28 3.04 13.62
N GLY A 50 7.45 4.21 14.24
CA GLY A 50 8.70 4.96 14.26
C GLY A 50 9.11 5.56 12.91
N LEU A 51 8.21 5.54 11.91
CA LEU A 51 8.43 6.17 10.61
C LEU A 51 8.02 7.63 10.60
N ASP A 52 8.50 8.40 9.62
CA ASP A 52 8.06 9.78 9.41
C ASP A 52 6.58 9.86 8.99
N ASN A 53 5.88 10.88 9.49
CA ASN A 53 4.43 11.06 9.27
C ASN A 53 4.02 11.11 7.77
N ASN A 54 4.93 11.49 6.87
CA ASN A 54 4.66 11.60 5.44
C ASN A 54 4.63 10.25 4.70
N ILE A 55 5.21 9.19 5.28
CA ILE A 55 5.29 7.86 4.65
C ILE A 55 4.48 6.78 5.39
N ARG A 56 3.94 7.08 6.57
CA ARG A 56 3.11 6.14 7.33
C ARG A 56 1.86 5.70 6.57
N GLY A 57 1.56 4.41 6.66
CA GLY A 57 0.46 3.75 5.96
C GLY A 57 0.49 3.91 4.45
N SER A 58 1.69 3.99 3.87
CA SER A 58 1.93 4.04 2.44
C SER A 58 2.82 2.88 2.00
N TYR A 59 2.94 2.66 0.68
CA TYR A 59 3.87 1.68 0.12
C TYR A 59 5.33 1.95 0.49
N LEU A 60 5.74 3.23 0.59
CA LEU A 60 7.09 3.60 1.05
C LEU A 60 7.31 3.18 2.51
N GLY A 61 6.30 3.35 3.36
CA GLY A 61 6.37 2.90 4.76
C GLY A 61 6.52 1.38 4.89
N VAL A 62 5.90 0.61 3.99
CA VAL A 62 6.10 -0.85 3.93
C VAL A 62 7.55 -1.19 3.58
N ILE A 63 8.15 -0.48 2.62
CA ILE A 63 9.56 -0.70 2.22
C ILE A 63 10.50 -0.51 3.43
N GLU A 64 10.32 0.57 4.20
CA GLU A 64 11.12 0.84 5.41
C GLU A 64 11.02 -0.26 6.48
N LYS A 65 9.96 -1.08 6.43
CA LYS A 65 9.71 -2.17 7.38
C LYS A 65 9.99 -3.57 6.83
N ILE A 66 10.52 -3.69 5.61
CA ILE A 66 11.00 -4.98 5.08
C ILE A 66 12.01 -5.66 6.03
N PRO A 67 12.99 -4.97 6.65
CA PRO A 67 13.92 -5.61 7.58
C PRO A 67 13.23 -6.29 8.77
N HIS A 68 12.13 -5.73 9.27
CA HIS A 68 11.35 -6.32 10.36
C HIS A 68 10.68 -7.64 9.93
N LEU A 69 10.12 -7.69 8.71
CA LEU A 69 9.51 -8.90 8.17
C LEU A 69 10.55 -10.01 7.95
N LEU A 70 11.75 -9.64 7.50
CA LEU A 70 12.87 -10.58 7.36
C LEU A 70 13.34 -11.11 8.73
N GLU A 71 13.46 -10.25 9.74
CA GLU A 71 13.82 -10.64 11.11
C GLU A 71 12.78 -11.60 11.71
N LEU A 72 11.50 -11.39 11.43
CA LEU A 72 10.42 -12.28 11.83
C LEU A 72 10.49 -13.66 11.14
N GLY A 73 11.25 -13.78 10.04
CA GLY A 73 11.41 -15.02 9.27
C GLY A 73 10.35 -15.22 8.16
N ILE A 74 9.63 -14.17 7.81
CA ILE A 74 8.64 -14.20 6.72
C ILE A 74 9.34 -14.18 5.37
N ASN A 75 8.85 -14.96 4.41
CA ASN A 75 9.39 -15.00 3.05
C ASN A 75 8.38 -14.62 1.95
N ALA A 76 7.10 -14.43 2.32
CA ALA A 76 6.06 -13.92 1.43
C ALA A 76 5.09 -13.02 2.19
N VAL A 77 4.65 -11.95 1.52
CA VAL A 77 3.63 -11.03 2.06
C VAL A 77 2.39 -11.13 1.20
N GLU A 78 1.25 -11.35 1.84
CA GLU A 78 -0.06 -11.28 1.21
C GLU A 78 -0.70 -9.94 1.57
N LEU A 79 -0.86 -9.07 0.57
CA LEU A 79 -1.46 -7.76 0.78
C LEU A 79 -2.98 -7.85 0.66
N LEU A 80 -3.69 -7.33 1.66
CA LEU A 80 -5.11 -6.97 1.53
C LEU A 80 -5.31 -6.01 0.34
N PRO A 81 -6.53 -5.88 -0.21
CA PRO A 81 -6.78 -5.26 -1.52
C PRO A 81 -5.98 -3.98 -1.79
N ILE A 82 -5.20 -4.01 -2.88
CA ILE A 82 -4.29 -2.92 -3.29
C ILE A 82 -4.73 -2.19 -4.57
N PHE A 83 -5.70 -2.73 -5.29
CA PHE A 83 -6.31 -2.02 -6.42
C PHE A 83 -7.16 -0.88 -5.89
N GLU A 84 -7.39 0.14 -6.73
CA GLU A 84 -8.18 1.31 -6.35
C GLU A 84 -9.57 0.89 -5.82
N PHE A 85 -9.93 1.40 -4.65
CA PHE A 85 -11.25 1.26 -4.05
C PHE A 85 -11.62 2.54 -3.31
N ASP A 86 -12.92 2.85 -3.20
CA ASP A 86 -13.40 4.00 -2.44
C ASP A 86 -13.54 3.61 -0.97
N GLU A 87 -12.63 4.07 -0.10
CA GLU A 87 -12.70 3.75 1.33
C GLU A 87 -13.92 4.39 2.03
N LEU A 88 -14.61 5.31 1.37
CA LEU A 88 -15.78 6.01 1.86
C LEU A 88 -17.09 5.51 1.23
N GLU A 89 -17.06 4.46 0.40
CA GLU A 89 -18.24 3.95 -0.33
C GLU A 89 -19.44 3.69 0.61
N LEU A 90 -19.17 3.17 1.81
CA LEU A 90 -20.18 2.83 2.81
C LEU A 90 -20.40 3.93 3.86
N GLN A 91 -19.79 5.11 3.72
CA GLN A 91 -20.06 6.22 4.61
C GLN A 91 -21.49 6.73 4.39
N ARG A 92 -22.35 6.45 5.37
CA ARG A 92 -23.68 7.05 5.46
C ARG A 92 -23.54 8.54 5.78
N ARG A 93 -23.37 9.36 4.75
CA ARG A 93 -23.61 10.80 4.88
C ARG A 93 -25.12 11.00 4.98
N PRO A 94 -25.63 11.83 5.91
CA PRO A 94 -27.02 12.25 5.89
C PRO A 94 -27.30 12.82 4.51
N ASN A 95 -28.28 12.29 3.78
CA ASN A 95 -28.65 12.89 2.52
C ASN A 95 -29.26 14.26 2.87
N PRO A 96 -28.76 15.39 2.33
CA PRO A 96 -29.24 16.73 2.69
C PRO A 96 -30.74 16.93 2.42
N ARG A 97 -31.35 16.03 1.63
CA ARG A 97 -32.77 16.02 1.32
C ARG A 97 -33.61 15.16 2.27
N ASP A 98 -33.03 14.42 3.21
CA ASP A 98 -33.78 13.61 4.19
C ASP A 98 -34.55 14.47 5.21
N HIS A 99 -34.39 15.80 5.15
CA HIS A 99 -35.12 16.80 5.96
C HIS A 99 -36.21 17.56 5.18
N MET A 100 -36.46 17.22 3.91
CA MET A 100 -37.57 17.76 3.11
C MET A 100 -38.74 16.79 3.00
#